data_AF-A0A932Y007-F1
#
_entry.id   AF-A0A932Y007-F1
#
_cell.length_a   1.000
_cell.length_b   1.000
_cell.length_c   1.000
_cell.angle_alpha   90.00
_cell.angle_beta   90.00
_cell.angle_gamma   90.00
#
_symmetry.space_group_name_H-M   'P 1'
#
loop_
_entity.id
_entity.type
_entity.pdbx_description
1 polymer ?
#
loop_
_entity_poly.entity_id
_entity_poly.type
_entity_poly.pdbx_seq_one_letter_code
_entity_poly.pdbx_strand_id
1 'polypeptide(L)'
;MKAELKSKTKKTGRLFILLLGFFLTVFINSPAAAALSQNDLHSIYNDTVWYKASGGQSGSPADFFCLGGPGGSGPLYGPLFPKVPDTAALAGAIKIYIQNTRPDSPLIALSSAFVGYGQQYNVSPALIVAIAQKETSLATAGHAKPPKYNIGNIRGDDDGDGTGFKSYSGYQEGLEAMYQNLRRDQYLDPPSSFTTIAQVITRWAPPEDGNDTAGYIIFVGDVMKEIFRSLKDIPPDVSADSCQAVEVAPITGEDDSKTPCDPRTENLGIQQGYRDGNPVAIRICALRGFASTSEESRPGSQYYVEGANGHALVNAAASTAFYELTKAAQQAGRLSRGAASSFRTMAHQQELWDDNPNPKFVARPGYSNHQMGLAIDFYINNLSVDSDQCITVSGRCTAQDYPDWEWLNSNASKFGIQQYVNEFWHWSTNGR
;
A
#
# COMPACT_ATOMS: atom_id res chain seq x y z
N MET A 1 -21.05 47.80 -53.04
CA MET A 1 -20.76 47.72 -51.59
C MET A 1 -21.35 46.40 -51.09
N LYS A 2 -20.52 45.53 -50.48
CA LYS A 2 -20.86 44.28 -49.73
C LYS A 2 -21.45 43.13 -50.57
N ALA A 3 -20.63 42.17 -51.04
CA ALA A 3 -20.01 41.03 -50.34
C ALA A 3 -20.91 39.78 -50.35
N GLU A 4 -20.51 38.81 -51.19
CA GLU A 4 -21.03 37.44 -51.27
C GLU A 4 -20.89 36.70 -49.93
N LEU A 5 -21.97 36.09 -49.45
CA LEU A 5 -21.91 34.96 -48.51
C LEU A 5 -22.33 33.69 -49.26
N LYS A 6 -21.35 32.92 -49.73
CA LYS A 6 -21.57 31.54 -50.18
C LYS A 6 -21.53 30.61 -48.96
N SER A 7 -22.71 30.23 -48.49
CA SER A 7 -22.92 29.07 -47.61
C SER A 7 -22.55 27.79 -48.38
N LYS A 8 -21.35 27.25 -48.12
CA LYS A 8 -21.00 25.86 -48.47
C LYS A 8 -21.18 24.98 -47.25
N THR A 9 -22.32 24.33 -47.17
CA THR A 9 -22.57 23.16 -46.31
C THR A 9 -21.67 22.01 -46.79
N LYS A 10 -20.49 21.84 -46.18
CA LYS A 10 -19.75 20.57 -46.26
C LYS A 10 -20.28 19.68 -45.15
N LYS A 11 -21.11 18.70 -45.52
CA LYS A 11 -21.38 17.51 -44.72
C LYS A 11 -20.06 16.80 -44.47
N THR A 12 -19.46 16.98 -43.30
CA THR A 12 -18.43 16.08 -42.77
C THR A 12 -19.14 14.85 -42.24
N GLY A 13 -19.22 13.81 -43.06
CA GLY A 13 -19.49 12.46 -42.56
C GLY A 13 -18.33 12.08 -41.65
N ARG A 14 -18.56 12.10 -40.33
CA ARG A 14 -17.69 11.41 -39.38
C ARG A 14 -17.92 9.92 -39.59
N LEU A 15 -17.01 9.29 -40.32
CA LEU A 15 -16.90 7.85 -40.39
C LEU A 15 -16.35 7.38 -39.04
N PHE A 16 -17.25 7.10 -38.09
CA PHE A 16 -16.91 6.33 -36.90
C PHE A 16 -16.63 4.90 -37.35
N ILE A 17 -15.34 4.57 -37.52
CA ILE A 17 -14.92 3.18 -37.66
C ILE A 17 -14.99 2.56 -36.27
N LEU A 18 -16.11 1.90 -35.98
CA LEU A 18 -16.20 0.90 -34.94
C LEU A 18 -15.23 -0.23 -35.30
N LEU A 19 -14.03 -0.21 -34.70
CA LEU A 19 -13.19 -1.40 -34.62
C LEU A 19 -13.83 -2.35 -33.62
N LEU A 20 -14.83 -3.10 -34.09
CA LEU A 20 -15.27 -4.32 -33.43
C LEU A 20 -14.11 -5.31 -33.51
N GLY A 21 -13.28 -5.34 -32.47
CA GLY A 21 -12.29 -6.39 -32.27
C GLY A 21 -13.03 -7.71 -32.11
N PHE A 22 -13.07 -8.50 -33.18
CA PHE A 22 -13.61 -9.85 -33.18
C PHE A 22 -12.67 -10.73 -32.35
N PHE A 23 -12.95 -10.84 -31.05
CA PHE A 23 -12.27 -11.80 -30.17
C PHE A 23 -12.69 -13.21 -30.57
N LEU A 24 -11.85 -13.87 -31.37
CA LEU A 24 -11.91 -15.32 -31.50
C LEU A 24 -11.38 -15.90 -30.18
N THR A 25 -12.29 -16.20 -29.25
CA THR A 25 -12.00 -16.94 -28.03
C THR A 25 -11.61 -18.37 -28.40
N VAL A 26 -10.32 -18.58 -28.62
CA VAL A 26 -9.75 -19.92 -28.54
C VAL A 26 -9.73 -20.29 -27.06
N PHE A 27 -10.71 -21.08 -26.62
CA PHE A 27 -10.67 -21.76 -25.33
C PHE A 27 -9.55 -22.80 -25.39
N ILE A 28 -8.33 -22.37 -25.07
CA ILE A 28 -7.29 -23.30 -24.64
C ILE A 28 -7.63 -23.63 -23.19
N ASN A 29 -7.89 -24.91 -22.91
CA ASN A 29 -8.07 -25.45 -21.56
C ASN A 29 -6.81 -25.17 -20.73
N SER A 30 -6.73 -23.97 -20.17
CA SER A 30 -5.81 -23.65 -19.09
C SER A 30 -6.44 -24.21 -17.82
N PRO A 31 -5.66 -24.81 -16.90
CA PRO A 31 -6.18 -25.11 -15.57
C PRO A 31 -6.78 -23.82 -15.03
N ALA A 32 -8.05 -23.86 -14.60
CA ALA A 32 -8.77 -22.68 -14.16
C ALA A 32 -7.87 -21.84 -13.26
N ALA A 33 -7.54 -20.62 -13.70
CA ALA A 33 -6.75 -19.69 -12.91
C ALA A 33 -7.45 -19.56 -11.56
N ALA A 34 -6.82 -20.10 -10.51
CA ALA A 34 -7.42 -20.05 -9.18
C ALA A 34 -7.61 -18.57 -8.82
N ALA A 35 -8.87 -18.19 -8.63
CA ALA A 35 -9.32 -16.80 -8.47
C ALA A 35 -8.42 -16.01 -7.51
N LEU A 36 -8.26 -14.71 -7.76
CA LEU A 36 -7.62 -13.79 -6.83
C LEU A 36 -8.29 -13.91 -5.45
N SER A 37 -7.47 -14.03 -4.40
CA SER A 37 -7.95 -13.97 -3.03
C SER A 37 -8.37 -12.53 -2.69
N GLN A 38 -9.11 -12.33 -1.60
CA GLN A 38 -9.41 -10.97 -1.10
C GLN A 38 -8.13 -10.19 -0.75
N ASN A 39 -7.05 -10.87 -0.34
CA ASN A 39 -5.76 -10.23 -0.05
C ASN A 39 -5.01 -9.83 -1.33
N ASP A 40 -5.12 -10.62 -2.40
CA ASP A 40 -4.59 -10.26 -3.72
C ASP A 40 -5.34 -9.01 -4.24
N LEU A 41 -6.67 -9.02 -4.14
CA LEU A 41 -7.50 -7.87 -4.49
C LEU A 41 -7.15 -6.66 -3.63
N HIS A 42 -6.94 -6.84 -2.33
CA HIS A 42 -6.50 -5.76 -1.45
C HIS A 42 -5.14 -5.20 -1.89
N SER A 43 -4.19 -6.05 -2.27
CA SER A 43 -2.88 -5.61 -2.75
C SER A 43 -2.99 -4.79 -4.05
N ILE A 44 -3.83 -5.25 -4.97
CA ILE A 44 -4.06 -4.62 -6.28
C ILE A 44 -4.75 -3.26 -6.17
N TYR A 45 -5.72 -3.14 -5.25
CA TYR A 45 -6.57 -1.96 -5.13
C TYR A 45 -6.15 -1.00 -4.02
N ASN A 46 -5.55 -1.49 -2.94
CA ASN A 46 -5.44 -0.76 -1.68
C ASN A 46 -4.03 -0.71 -1.07
N ASP A 47 -3.10 -1.58 -1.45
CA ASP A 47 -1.79 -1.64 -0.79
C ASP A 47 -0.86 -0.53 -1.30
N THR A 48 -0.33 0.23 -0.35
CA THR A 48 0.43 1.49 -0.55
C THR A 48 1.85 1.41 0.00
N VAL A 49 2.35 0.22 0.35
CA VAL A 49 3.61 0.08 1.11
C VAL A 49 4.86 0.41 0.26
N TRP A 50 5.65 1.35 0.80
CA TRP A 50 6.85 2.01 0.27
C TRP A 50 8.18 1.40 0.74
N TYR A 51 9.27 1.68 -0.02
CA TYR A 51 10.46 2.37 0.53
C TYR A 51 11.15 3.32 -0.48
N LYS A 52 11.69 4.44 0.05
CA LYS A 52 12.42 5.56 -0.61
C LYS A 52 13.88 5.21 -0.95
N ALA A 53 14.45 5.88 -1.94
CA ALA A 53 15.90 5.87 -2.19
C ALA A 53 16.71 6.40 -0.98
N SER A 54 17.78 5.70 -0.60
CA SER A 54 18.73 6.19 0.40
C SER A 54 19.67 7.23 -0.23
N GLY A 55 19.55 8.47 0.24
CA GLY A 55 20.63 9.45 0.16
C GLY A 55 21.81 9.00 1.03
N GLY A 56 23.02 9.13 0.50
CA GLY A 56 24.21 8.46 1.01
C GLY A 56 24.67 8.88 2.41
N GLN A 57 25.38 7.96 3.06
CA GLN A 57 26.76 8.18 3.55
C GLN A 57 27.42 6.82 3.82
N SER A 58 28.75 6.85 3.65
CA SER A 58 29.73 5.77 3.72
C SER A 58 29.88 5.12 5.10
N GLY A 59 29.87 3.80 5.16
CA GLY A 59 30.33 3.00 6.30
C GLY A 59 30.40 1.51 5.91
N SER A 60 31.54 0.87 6.16
CA SER A 60 31.88 -0.47 5.63
C SER A 60 31.04 -1.61 6.24
N PRO A 61 30.90 -2.74 5.53
CA PRO A 61 29.86 -3.74 5.73
C PRO A 61 30.37 -4.98 6.48
N ALA A 62 29.68 -5.37 7.54
CA ALA A 62 29.56 -6.76 7.95
C ALA A 62 28.39 -6.89 8.92
N ASP A 63 27.64 -7.97 8.73
CA ASP A 63 26.69 -8.54 9.69
C ASP A 63 25.28 -7.95 9.74
N PHE A 64 24.52 -8.16 8.66
CA PHE A 64 23.28 -8.95 8.69
C PHE A 64 23.05 -9.53 7.29
N PHE A 65 23.48 -10.78 7.11
CA PHE A 65 23.31 -11.54 5.87
C PHE A 65 21.85 -12.01 5.72
N CYS A 66 21.14 -11.41 4.76
CA CYS A 66 20.26 -12.15 3.85
C CYS A 66 21.00 -12.20 2.50
N LEU A 67 21.38 -13.39 2.07
CA LEU A 67 22.23 -13.65 0.91
C LEU A 67 21.52 -13.31 -0.42
N GLY A 68 22.08 -12.39 -1.23
CA GLY A 68 22.11 -12.49 -2.70
C GLY A 68 21.30 -11.51 -3.58
N GLY A 69 21.77 -10.26 -3.76
CA GLY A 69 21.40 -9.37 -4.89
C GLY A 69 20.18 -8.45 -4.68
N PRO A 70 20.03 -7.31 -5.40
CA PRO A 70 19.06 -6.28 -5.09
C PRO A 70 17.65 -6.73 -5.54
N GLY A 71 17.03 -7.60 -4.75
CA GLY A 71 15.59 -7.81 -4.77
C GLY A 71 14.94 -6.48 -4.36
N GLY A 72 14.10 -5.92 -5.23
CA GLY A 72 13.54 -4.59 -5.01
C GLY A 72 12.64 -4.52 -3.79
N SER A 73 12.17 -3.31 -3.50
CA SER A 73 11.45 -2.97 -2.28
C SER A 73 9.93 -2.98 -2.43
N GLY A 74 9.38 -3.38 -3.58
CA GLY A 74 7.95 -3.34 -3.90
C GLY A 74 7.19 -4.60 -3.46
N PRO A 75 5.86 -4.48 -3.24
CA PRO A 75 5.01 -5.64 -2.99
C PRO A 75 4.97 -6.56 -4.22
N LEU A 76 4.71 -7.86 -4.03
CA LEU A 76 4.58 -8.78 -5.18
C LEU A 76 3.49 -8.33 -6.15
N TYR A 77 2.35 -7.89 -5.64
CA TYR A 77 1.18 -7.46 -6.42
C TYR A 77 1.08 -5.93 -6.54
N GLY A 78 2.19 -5.25 -6.83
CA GLY A 78 2.21 -3.81 -7.06
C GLY A 78 3.02 -3.38 -8.28
N PRO A 79 3.03 -2.05 -8.55
CA PRO A 79 3.66 -1.52 -9.75
C PRO A 79 5.18 -1.37 -9.62
N LEU A 80 5.75 -1.44 -8.42
CA LEU A 80 7.19 -1.36 -8.16
C LEU A 80 7.87 -2.72 -8.28
N PHE A 81 9.19 -2.74 -8.40
CA PHE A 81 9.91 -4.00 -8.57
C PHE A 81 9.72 -4.89 -7.32
N PRO A 82 9.26 -6.14 -7.50
CA PRO A 82 8.87 -7.00 -6.39
C PRO A 82 10.09 -7.46 -5.58
N LYS A 83 9.88 -7.63 -4.28
CA LYS A 83 10.83 -8.34 -3.41
C LYS A 83 10.80 -9.83 -3.75
N VAL A 84 11.78 -10.28 -4.51
CA VAL A 84 12.00 -11.70 -4.84
C VAL A 84 13.38 -12.15 -4.38
N PRO A 85 13.51 -13.39 -3.87
CA PRO A 85 14.79 -13.92 -3.37
C PRO A 85 15.75 -14.30 -4.52
N ASP A 86 15.20 -14.58 -5.70
CA ASP A 86 15.97 -14.98 -6.88
C ASP A 86 15.39 -14.30 -8.14
N THR A 87 16.13 -13.31 -8.63
CA THR A 87 15.77 -12.56 -9.85
C THR A 87 15.99 -13.37 -11.12
N ALA A 88 16.87 -14.36 -11.11
CA ALA A 88 17.04 -15.29 -12.23
C ALA A 88 15.86 -16.27 -12.30
N ALA A 89 15.37 -16.74 -11.15
CA ALA A 89 14.13 -17.50 -11.08
C ALA A 89 12.93 -16.67 -11.57
N LEU A 90 12.84 -15.37 -11.22
CA LEU A 90 11.81 -14.46 -11.75
C LEU A 90 11.88 -14.34 -13.28
N ALA A 91 13.07 -14.23 -13.86
CA ALA A 91 13.24 -14.23 -15.30
C ALA A 91 12.81 -15.58 -15.91
N GLY A 92 13.15 -16.69 -15.27
CA GLY A 92 12.71 -18.04 -15.67
C GLY A 92 11.19 -18.19 -15.63
N ALA A 93 10.54 -17.70 -14.58
CA ALA A 93 9.09 -17.70 -14.42
C ALA A 93 8.39 -16.90 -15.54
N ILE A 94 8.87 -15.68 -15.81
CA ILE A 94 8.36 -14.85 -16.92
C ILE A 94 8.52 -15.58 -18.24
N LYS A 95 9.68 -16.20 -18.48
CA LYS A 95 9.94 -16.97 -19.71
C LYS A 95 8.92 -18.10 -19.87
N ILE A 96 8.73 -18.91 -18.82
CA ILE A 96 7.81 -20.06 -18.82
C ILE A 96 6.38 -19.58 -19.06
N TYR A 97 5.96 -18.51 -18.37
CA TYR A 97 4.65 -17.91 -18.54
C TYR A 97 4.40 -17.52 -20.01
N ILE A 98 5.29 -16.68 -20.58
CA ILE A 98 5.16 -16.22 -21.97
C ILE A 98 5.16 -17.41 -22.93
N GLN A 99 6.04 -18.40 -22.72
CA GLN A 99 6.12 -19.60 -23.56
C GLN A 99 4.82 -20.41 -23.55
N ASN A 100 4.19 -20.58 -22.38
CA ASN A 100 2.95 -21.34 -22.24
C ASN A 100 1.75 -20.59 -22.81
N THR A 101 1.71 -19.27 -22.62
CA THR A 101 0.59 -18.43 -23.09
C THR A 101 0.68 -18.12 -24.58
N ARG A 102 1.89 -17.85 -25.09
CA ARG A 102 2.13 -17.43 -26.48
C ARG A 102 3.51 -17.92 -26.97
N PRO A 103 3.61 -19.20 -27.42
CA PRO A 103 4.89 -19.82 -27.80
C PRO A 103 5.65 -19.14 -28.96
N ASP A 104 4.94 -18.42 -29.83
CA ASP A 104 5.48 -17.63 -30.95
C ASP A 104 5.86 -16.19 -30.55
N SER A 105 5.75 -15.83 -29.26
CA SER A 105 6.08 -14.50 -28.79
C SER A 105 7.58 -14.20 -28.90
N PRO A 106 7.97 -13.05 -29.49
CA PRO A 106 9.36 -12.61 -29.50
C PRO A 106 9.88 -12.22 -28.11
N LEU A 107 8.98 -12.02 -27.14
CA LEU A 107 9.33 -11.60 -25.78
C LEU A 107 9.96 -12.71 -24.93
N ILE A 108 9.84 -13.97 -25.35
CA ILE A 108 10.46 -15.13 -24.68
C ILE A 108 11.97 -14.92 -24.50
N ALA A 109 12.63 -14.41 -25.54
CA ALA A 109 14.07 -14.14 -25.54
C ALA A 109 14.46 -12.95 -24.65
N LEU A 110 13.50 -12.10 -24.26
CA LEU A 110 13.72 -10.90 -23.46
C LEU A 110 13.39 -11.09 -21.97
N SER A 111 13.03 -12.30 -21.54
CA SER A 111 12.67 -12.61 -20.15
C SER A 111 13.68 -12.11 -19.10
N SER A 112 14.98 -12.20 -19.36
CA SER A 112 16.01 -11.60 -18.50
C SER A 112 16.03 -10.08 -18.55
N ALA A 113 15.75 -9.48 -19.72
CA ALA A 113 15.68 -8.03 -19.88
C ALA A 113 14.47 -7.42 -19.14
N PHE A 114 13.33 -8.13 -19.06
CA PHE A 114 12.21 -7.73 -18.20
C PHE A 114 12.69 -7.49 -16.77
N VAL A 115 13.39 -8.47 -16.18
CA VAL A 115 13.86 -8.35 -14.80
C VAL A 115 14.94 -7.29 -14.66
N GLY A 116 15.90 -7.24 -15.58
CA GLY A 116 16.98 -6.24 -15.55
C GLY A 116 16.45 -4.80 -15.60
N TYR A 117 15.53 -4.50 -16.51
CA TYR A 117 14.89 -3.19 -16.56
C TYR A 117 13.98 -2.93 -15.36
N GLY A 118 13.29 -3.96 -14.86
CA GLY A 118 12.53 -3.85 -13.63
C GLY A 118 13.38 -3.39 -12.45
N GLN A 119 14.57 -3.97 -12.28
CA GLN A 119 15.52 -3.55 -11.25
C GLN A 119 16.02 -2.12 -11.50
N GLN A 120 16.39 -1.81 -12.74
CA GLN A 120 16.93 -0.49 -13.12
C GLN A 120 15.94 0.65 -12.86
N TYR A 121 14.67 0.46 -13.22
CA TYR A 121 13.63 1.49 -13.15
C TYR A 121 12.75 1.38 -11.89
N ASN A 122 12.97 0.36 -11.06
CA ASN A 122 12.13 0.01 -9.92
C ASN A 122 10.64 -0.14 -10.30
N VAL A 123 10.35 -0.98 -11.28
CA VAL A 123 9.00 -1.27 -11.78
C VAL A 123 8.79 -2.77 -11.89
N SER A 124 7.58 -3.25 -11.59
CA SER A 124 7.26 -4.67 -11.65
C SER A 124 7.35 -5.22 -13.08
N PRO A 125 8.22 -6.20 -13.35
CA PRO A 125 8.30 -6.81 -14.68
C PRO A 125 7.04 -7.62 -15.01
N ALA A 126 6.37 -8.19 -13.99
CA ALA A 126 5.12 -8.92 -14.17
C ALA A 126 3.97 -8.01 -14.63
N LEU A 127 3.93 -6.75 -14.15
CA LEU A 127 3.01 -5.73 -14.66
C LEU A 127 3.22 -5.47 -16.16
N ILE A 128 4.47 -5.31 -16.61
CA ILE A 128 4.77 -5.09 -18.03
C ILE A 128 4.36 -6.30 -18.89
N VAL A 129 4.58 -7.52 -18.41
CA VAL A 129 4.13 -8.74 -19.10
C VAL A 129 2.61 -8.74 -19.26
N ALA A 130 1.88 -8.42 -18.18
CA ALA A 130 0.42 -8.36 -18.22
C ALA A 130 -0.09 -7.30 -19.21
N ILE A 131 0.47 -6.09 -19.18
CA ILE A 131 0.11 -5.04 -20.14
C ILE A 131 0.42 -5.51 -21.57
N ALA A 132 1.61 -6.06 -21.83
CA ALA A 132 1.96 -6.55 -23.16
C ALA A 132 1.02 -7.68 -23.65
N GLN A 133 0.54 -8.53 -22.74
CA GLN A 133 -0.45 -9.54 -23.09
C GLN A 133 -1.79 -8.94 -23.45
N LYS A 134 -2.29 -8.00 -22.64
CA LYS A 134 -3.59 -7.37 -22.88
C LYS A 134 -3.59 -6.51 -24.14
N GLU A 135 -2.52 -5.75 -24.36
CA GLU A 135 -2.43 -4.75 -25.42
C GLU A 135 -2.08 -5.34 -26.79
N THR A 136 -1.18 -6.33 -26.80
CA THR A 136 -0.55 -6.79 -28.05
C THR A 136 -0.42 -8.30 -28.16
N SER A 137 -1.11 -9.05 -27.29
CA SER A 137 -1.01 -10.52 -27.24
C SER A 137 0.44 -10.97 -27.17
N LEU A 138 1.16 -10.43 -26.17
CA LEU A 138 2.59 -10.68 -25.92
C LEU A 138 3.43 -10.40 -27.18
N ALA A 139 3.24 -9.23 -27.76
CA ALA A 139 3.91 -8.73 -28.95
C ALA A 139 3.63 -9.45 -30.29
N THR A 140 2.63 -10.32 -30.36
CA THR A 140 2.24 -10.99 -31.62
C THR A 140 1.12 -10.30 -32.39
N ALA A 141 0.61 -9.17 -31.90
CA ALA A 141 -0.48 -8.40 -32.50
C ALA A 141 -0.28 -6.89 -32.38
N GLY A 142 -1.12 -6.13 -33.08
CA GLY A 142 -1.16 -4.66 -32.97
C GLY A 142 0.17 -3.96 -33.32
N HIS A 143 0.46 -2.88 -32.60
CA HIS A 143 1.65 -2.05 -32.82
C HIS A 143 2.94 -2.68 -32.27
N ALA A 144 2.87 -3.86 -31.67
CA ALA A 144 4.08 -4.61 -31.32
C ALA A 144 4.75 -5.25 -32.53
N LYS A 145 4.01 -5.56 -33.61
CA LYS A 145 4.63 -6.13 -34.80
C LYS A 145 5.62 -5.15 -35.44
N PRO A 146 6.69 -5.65 -36.08
CA PRO A 146 7.51 -4.82 -36.94
C PRO A 146 6.63 -4.08 -37.96
N PRO A 147 6.93 -2.80 -38.25
CA PRO A 147 8.14 -2.08 -37.85
C PRO A 147 8.02 -1.28 -36.53
N LYS A 148 6.92 -1.40 -35.77
CA LYS A 148 6.66 -0.51 -34.61
C LYS A 148 7.26 -1.01 -33.29
N TYR A 149 7.28 -2.32 -33.03
CA TYR A 149 7.88 -2.91 -31.82
C TYR A 149 7.33 -2.35 -30.49
N ASN A 150 6.14 -1.76 -30.50
CA ASN A 150 5.51 -1.10 -29.36
C ASN A 150 4.63 -2.08 -28.58
N ILE A 151 5.22 -2.72 -27.58
CA ILE A 151 4.61 -3.87 -26.90
C ILE A 151 3.42 -3.53 -26.01
N GLY A 152 3.24 -2.26 -25.64
CA GLY A 152 2.14 -1.79 -24.80
C GLY A 152 1.25 -0.74 -25.45
N ASN A 153 1.31 -0.55 -26.76
CA ASN A 153 0.54 0.48 -27.47
C ASN A 153 0.75 1.90 -26.87
N ILE A 154 1.98 2.23 -26.48
CA ILE A 154 2.31 3.57 -25.96
C ILE A 154 2.01 4.61 -27.04
N ARG A 155 1.12 5.55 -26.72
CA ARG A 155 0.80 6.69 -27.59
C ARG A 155 1.99 7.64 -27.70
N GLY A 156 2.15 8.26 -28.86
CA GLY A 156 3.19 9.24 -29.12
C GLY A 156 3.15 9.75 -30.54
N ASP A 157 3.79 10.89 -30.76
CA ASP A 157 3.68 11.63 -32.01
C ASP A 157 4.85 11.39 -32.96
N ASP A 158 5.16 10.11 -33.21
CA ASP A 158 6.26 9.77 -34.13
C ASP A 158 5.88 10.09 -35.59
N ASP A 159 4.59 10.27 -35.87
CA ASP A 159 4.02 10.59 -37.17
C ASP A 159 3.69 12.10 -37.34
N GLY A 160 3.84 12.92 -36.28
CA GLY A 160 3.66 14.39 -36.30
C GLY A 160 2.22 14.91 -36.31
N ASP A 161 1.22 14.08 -36.02
CA ASP A 161 -0.22 14.41 -36.01
C ASP A 161 -0.88 14.47 -34.62
N GLY A 162 -0.14 14.16 -33.55
CA GLY A 162 -0.60 14.17 -32.17
C GLY A 162 -1.54 13.02 -31.78
N THR A 163 -1.75 12.02 -32.65
CA THR A 163 -2.71 10.92 -32.45
C THR A 163 -2.12 9.52 -32.59
N GLY A 164 -0.85 9.43 -32.99
CA GLY A 164 -0.15 8.19 -33.31
C GLY A 164 0.29 7.31 -32.12
N PHE A 165 0.90 6.18 -32.50
CA PHE A 165 1.56 5.24 -31.59
C PHE A 165 3.06 5.27 -31.85
N LYS A 166 3.83 5.19 -30.77
CA LYS A 166 5.29 5.14 -30.84
C LYS A 166 5.80 3.94 -31.64
N SER A 167 6.96 4.11 -32.25
CA SER A 167 7.76 3.09 -32.92
C SER A 167 9.15 3.04 -32.30
N TYR A 168 9.70 1.85 -32.18
CA TYR A 168 11.02 1.60 -31.59
C TYR A 168 11.89 0.81 -32.58
N SER A 169 13.21 0.88 -32.45
CA SER A 169 14.14 0.18 -33.35
C SER A 169 14.11 -1.35 -33.19
N GLY A 170 13.59 -1.85 -32.06
CA GLY A 170 13.40 -3.27 -31.81
C GLY A 170 12.70 -3.54 -30.49
N TYR A 171 12.41 -4.83 -30.22
CA TYR A 171 11.66 -5.23 -29.02
C TYR A 171 12.36 -4.89 -27.70
N GLN A 172 13.69 -4.84 -27.67
CA GLN A 172 14.42 -4.46 -26.46
C GLN A 172 14.21 -2.98 -26.12
N GLU A 173 14.28 -2.09 -27.10
CA GLU A 173 13.98 -0.66 -26.89
C GLU A 173 12.50 -0.47 -26.55
N GLY A 174 11.58 -1.15 -27.26
CA GLY A 174 10.16 -1.09 -26.95
C GLY A 174 9.83 -1.59 -25.55
N LEU A 175 10.56 -2.59 -25.06
CA LEU A 175 10.47 -3.07 -23.67
C LEU A 175 10.96 -2.01 -22.68
N GLU A 176 12.15 -1.44 -22.87
CA GLU A 176 12.69 -0.39 -22.00
C GLU A 176 11.78 0.84 -21.94
N ALA A 177 11.19 1.23 -23.07
CA ALA A 177 10.26 2.34 -23.16
C ALA A 177 9.00 2.15 -22.29
N MET A 178 8.56 0.91 -22.03
CA MET A 178 7.48 0.63 -21.07
C MET A 178 7.86 1.06 -19.65
N TYR A 179 9.06 0.68 -19.21
CA TYR A 179 9.58 1.05 -17.90
C TYR A 179 9.71 2.57 -17.76
N GLN A 180 10.32 3.22 -18.76
CA GLN A 180 10.45 4.68 -18.80
C GLN A 180 9.09 5.38 -18.80
N ASN A 181 8.09 4.85 -19.52
CA ASN A 181 6.76 5.45 -19.56
C ASN A 181 6.04 5.38 -18.21
N LEU A 182 6.14 4.25 -17.48
CA LEU A 182 5.57 4.12 -16.14
C LEU A 182 6.30 4.99 -15.10
N ARG A 183 7.55 5.36 -15.34
CA ARG A 183 8.31 6.33 -14.53
C ARG A 183 8.02 7.79 -14.88
N ARG A 184 7.02 8.08 -15.70
CA ARG A 184 6.61 9.47 -15.95
C ARG A 184 5.75 10.01 -14.80
N ASP A 185 5.69 11.32 -14.76
CA ASP A 185 4.95 12.17 -13.83
C ASP A 185 3.44 11.86 -13.76
N GLN A 186 2.89 11.27 -14.83
CA GLN A 186 1.49 10.82 -14.91
C GLN A 186 1.23 9.44 -14.28
N TYR A 187 2.27 8.70 -13.87
CA TYR A 187 2.17 7.36 -13.30
C TYR A 187 2.90 7.27 -11.94
N LEU A 188 4.07 6.62 -11.89
CA LEU A 188 4.74 6.26 -10.64
C LEU A 188 5.56 7.40 -10.04
N ASP A 189 6.04 8.32 -10.88
CA ASP A 189 6.79 9.48 -10.41
C ASP A 189 5.86 10.68 -10.15
N PRO A 190 6.28 11.64 -9.31
CA PRO A 190 5.49 12.83 -9.04
C PRO A 190 5.13 13.62 -10.30
N PRO A 191 3.92 14.21 -10.38
CA PRO A 191 2.99 14.38 -9.26
C PRO A 191 2.05 13.20 -9.00
N SER A 192 1.76 12.32 -9.96
CA SER A 192 0.78 11.24 -9.78
C SER A 192 1.14 10.29 -8.64
N SER A 193 2.41 9.90 -8.55
CA SER A 193 2.94 9.04 -7.47
C SER A 193 2.09 7.79 -7.21
N PHE A 194 1.63 7.12 -8.28
CA PHE A 194 0.77 5.96 -8.15
C PHE A 194 1.48 4.81 -7.45
N THR A 195 0.75 4.18 -6.53
CA THR A 195 1.24 3.11 -5.66
C THR A 195 0.54 1.79 -5.91
N THR A 196 -0.61 1.79 -6.60
CA THR A 196 -1.41 0.57 -6.85
C THR A 196 -1.50 0.23 -8.33
N ILE A 197 -1.72 -1.06 -8.63
CA ILE A 197 -2.02 -1.53 -9.98
C ILE A 197 -3.29 -0.87 -10.50
N ALA A 198 -4.32 -0.75 -9.65
CA ALA A 198 -5.58 -0.12 -10.02
C ALA A 198 -5.40 1.33 -10.50
N GLN A 199 -4.55 2.13 -9.84
CA GLN A 199 -4.24 3.50 -10.28
C GLN A 199 -3.54 3.52 -11.64
N VAL A 200 -2.53 2.65 -11.83
CA VAL A 200 -1.78 2.56 -13.09
C VAL A 200 -2.71 2.16 -14.23
N ILE A 201 -3.50 1.10 -14.08
CA ILE A 201 -4.37 0.59 -15.15
C ILE A 201 -5.55 1.51 -15.41
N THR A 202 -6.10 2.18 -14.40
CA THR A 202 -7.14 3.20 -14.61
C THR A 202 -6.62 4.35 -15.46
N ARG A 203 -5.36 4.76 -15.27
CA ARG A 203 -4.73 5.77 -16.12
C ARG A 203 -4.37 5.24 -17.51
N TRP A 204 -3.93 3.98 -17.60
CA TRP A 204 -3.45 3.36 -18.84
C TRP A 204 -4.59 3.05 -19.82
N ALA A 205 -5.67 2.47 -19.32
CA ALA A 205 -6.84 2.04 -20.07
C ALA A 205 -8.11 2.53 -19.37
N PRO A 206 -8.38 3.85 -19.45
CA PRO A 206 -9.47 4.46 -18.71
C PRO A 206 -10.86 4.06 -19.24
N PRO A 207 -11.90 4.02 -18.38
CA PRO A 207 -13.26 3.66 -18.79
C PRO A 207 -13.85 4.63 -19.83
N GLU A 208 -13.48 5.92 -19.78
CA GLU A 208 -13.96 6.94 -20.72
C GLU A 208 -13.57 6.68 -22.18
N ASP A 209 -12.52 5.88 -22.41
CA ASP A 209 -12.10 5.41 -23.74
C ASP A 209 -12.86 4.13 -24.17
N GLY A 210 -13.84 3.68 -23.38
CA GLY A 210 -14.63 2.47 -23.64
C GLY A 210 -13.95 1.17 -23.19
N ASN A 211 -12.91 1.27 -22.35
CA ASN A 211 -12.20 0.10 -21.84
C ASN A 211 -12.97 -0.58 -20.69
N ASP A 212 -12.88 -1.92 -20.61
CA ASP A 212 -13.19 -2.66 -19.39
C ASP A 212 -12.02 -2.56 -18.40
N THR A 213 -11.88 -1.40 -17.78
CA THR A 213 -10.79 -1.10 -16.84
C THR A 213 -10.82 -2.05 -15.64
N ALA A 214 -12.00 -2.36 -15.12
CA ALA A 214 -12.14 -3.26 -13.98
C ALA A 214 -11.66 -4.68 -14.34
N GLY A 215 -12.10 -5.22 -15.48
CA GLY A 215 -11.64 -6.51 -15.97
C GLY A 215 -10.15 -6.51 -16.33
N TYR A 216 -9.58 -5.38 -16.77
CA TYR A 216 -8.14 -5.25 -16.99
C TYR A 216 -7.37 -5.32 -15.67
N ILE A 217 -7.82 -4.61 -14.62
CA ILE A 217 -7.17 -4.67 -13.30
C ILE A 217 -7.12 -6.11 -12.77
N ILE A 218 -8.23 -6.85 -12.85
CA ILE A 218 -8.29 -8.26 -12.45
C ILE A 218 -7.36 -9.12 -13.30
N PHE A 219 -7.39 -8.94 -14.62
CA PHE A 219 -6.53 -9.65 -15.55
C PHE A 219 -5.04 -9.46 -15.20
N VAL A 220 -4.61 -8.23 -14.89
CA VAL A 220 -3.22 -7.95 -14.49
C VAL A 220 -2.86 -8.70 -13.21
N GLY A 221 -3.75 -8.68 -12.22
CA GLY A 221 -3.57 -9.46 -10.99
C GLY A 221 -3.38 -10.95 -11.25
N ASP A 222 -4.21 -11.55 -12.11
CA ASP A 222 -4.14 -12.97 -12.46
C ASP A 222 -2.80 -13.33 -13.14
N VAL A 223 -2.35 -12.52 -14.09
CA VAL A 223 -1.04 -12.72 -14.76
C VAL A 223 0.10 -12.65 -13.75
N MET A 224 0.11 -11.63 -12.90
CA MET A 224 1.13 -11.47 -11.86
C MET A 224 1.15 -12.69 -10.93
N LYS A 225 -0.03 -13.15 -10.49
CA LYS A 225 -0.19 -14.33 -9.63
C LYS A 225 0.35 -15.59 -10.28
N GLU A 226 0.07 -15.80 -11.56
CA GLU A 226 0.55 -16.97 -12.28
C GLU A 226 2.09 -16.98 -12.41
N ILE A 227 2.69 -15.84 -12.73
CA ILE A 227 4.15 -15.70 -12.80
C ILE A 227 4.78 -16.01 -11.43
N PHE A 228 4.31 -15.37 -10.36
CA PHE A 228 4.93 -15.52 -9.04
C PHE A 228 4.71 -16.90 -8.41
N ARG A 229 3.56 -17.56 -8.64
CA ARG A 229 3.30 -18.92 -8.15
C ARG A 229 4.36 -19.95 -8.59
N SER A 230 5.06 -19.69 -9.70
CA SER A 230 6.08 -20.62 -10.21
C SER A 230 7.45 -20.51 -9.52
N LEU A 231 7.65 -19.50 -8.66
CA LEU A 231 8.89 -19.29 -7.94
C LEU A 231 8.96 -20.18 -6.69
N LYS A 232 10.12 -20.81 -6.49
CA LYS A 232 10.45 -21.55 -5.27
C LYS A 232 11.08 -20.60 -4.25
N ASP A 233 10.93 -20.93 -2.98
CA ASP A 233 11.56 -20.21 -1.87
C ASP A 233 11.22 -18.71 -1.82
N ILE A 234 10.10 -18.28 -2.44
CA ILE A 234 9.51 -16.98 -2.10
C ILE A 234 9.37 -16.97 -0.58
N PRO A 235 9.83 -15.91 0.12
CA PRO A 235 9.67 -15.83 1.56
C PRO A 235 8.23 -16.22 1.95
N PRO A 236 8.02 -16.90 3.08
CA PRO A 236 6.68 -17.36 3.47
C PRO A 236 5.62 -16.23 3.48
N ASP A 237 6.05 -14.97 3.51
CA ASP A 237 5.17 -13.81 3.35
C ASP A 237 4.57 -13.64 1.93
N VAL A 238 4.91 -14.47 0.92
CA VAL A 238 4.33 -14.31 -0.42
C VAL A 238 4.08 -15.53 -1.34
N SER A 239 4.39 -16.78 -0.97
CA SER A 239 3.89 -17.96 -1.74
C SER A 239 3.02 -18.95 -0.97
N ALA A 240 2.82 -18.72 0.32
CA ALA A 240 1.81 -19.40 1.12
C ALA A 240 1.00 -18.33 1.85
N ASP A 241 -0.17 -18.69 2.35
CA ASP A 241 -0.90 -18.01 3.42
C ASP A 241 -0.04 -17.79 4.69
N SER A 242 1.09 -17.10 4.58
CA SER A 242 1.95 -16.72 5.70
C SER A 242 2.65 -15.37 5.50
N CYS A 243 2.01 -14.46 4.75
CA CYS A 243 1.51 -13.33 5.53
C CYS A 243 0.54 -13.98 6.52
N GLN A 244 1.06 -14.33 7.69
CA GLN A 244 0.33 -13.83 8.81
C GLN A 244 0.25 -12.32 8.48
N ALA A 245 -0.93 -11.88 7.99
CA ALA A 245 -1.65 -10.94 8.82
C ALA A 245 -1.30 -11.44 10.21
N VAL A 246 -0.41 -10.74 10.91
CA VAL A 246 -0.38 -10.90 12.35
C VAL A 246 -1.86 -10.88 12.62
N GLU A 247 -2.45 -12.06 12.92
CA GLU A 247 -3.79 -12.07 13.46
C GLU A 247 -3.56 -11.06 14.54
N VAL A 248 -4.22 -9.90 14.42
CA VAL A 248 -4.27 -8.96 15.53
C VAL A 248 -4.83 -9.87 16.57
N ALA A 249 -3.92 -10.45 17.39
CA ALA A 249 -4.21 -11.68 18.10
C ALA A 249 -5.48 -11.32 18.81
N PRO A 250 -6.62 -11.99 18.49
CA PRO A 250 -7.92 -11.43 18.78
C PRO A 250 -7.81 -10.98 20.20
N ILE A 251 -7.99 -9.68 20.45
CA ILE A 251 -7.66 -9.11 21.75
C ILE A 251 -8.69 -9.70 22.71
N THR A 252 -8.38 -10.92 23.18
CA THR A 252 -9.25 -11.79 23.96
C THR A 252 -9.46 -11.14 25.31
N GLY A 253 -8.51 -10.27 25.69
CA GLY A 253 -8.52 -9.51 26.92
C GLY A 253 -8.23 -10.38 28.13
N GLU A 254 -7.55 -11.51 27.91
CA GLU A 254 -7.20 -12.47 28.95
C GLU A 254 -5.75 -12.33 29.39
N ASP A 255 -4.78 -12.54 28.49
CA ASP A 255 -3.34 -12.44 28.73
C ASP A 255 -2.59 -12.33 27.40
N ASP A 256 -1.97 -11.18 27.14
CA ASP A 256 -1.16 -10.91 25.94
C ASP A 256 0.35 -10.92 26.24
N SER A 257 0.76 -11.36 27.43
CA SER A 257 2.18 -11.32 27.85
C SER A 257 3.09 -12.22 27.00
N LYS A 258 2.53 -13.25 26.38
CA LYS A 258 3.24 -14.18 25.47
C LYS A 258 3.26 -13.70 24.03
N THR A 259 2.42 -12.72 23.67
CA THR A 259 2.41 -12.13 22.33
C THR A 259 3.70 -11.35 22.14
N PRO A 260 4.52 -11.66 21.11
CA PRO A 260 5.73 -10.90 20.83
C PRO A 260 5.36 -9.52 20.28
N CYS A 261 6.19 -8.52 20.58
CA CYS A 261 6.11 -7.23 19.91
C CYS A 261 6.39 -7.39 18.41
N ASP A 262 5.82 -6.51 17.59
CA ASP A 262 6.27 -6.33 16.22
C ASP A 262 7.79 -6.09 16.21
N PRO A 263 8.58 -6.80 15.37
CA PRO A 263 10.04 -6.72 15.39
C PRO A 263 10.61 -5.32 15.09
N ARG A 264 9.78 -4.40 14.57
CA ARG A 264 10.15 -3.00 14.29
C ARG A 264 9.85 -2.06 15.46
N THR A 265 9.20 -2.56 16.50
CA THR A 265 8.94 -1.88 17.77
C THR A 265 9.92 -2.37 18.85
N GLU A 266 9.96 -1.69 19.98
CA GLU A 266 10.87 -2.03 21.09
C GLU A 266 10.11 -2.72 22.21
N ASN A 267 10.48 -3.96 22.56
CA ASN A 267 9.85 -4.70 23.64
C ASN A 267 10.28 -4.16 25.01
N LEU A 268 9.34 -3.62 25.78
CA LEU A 268 9.58 -3.05 27.11
C LEU A 268 9.20 -4.00 28.25
N GLY A 269 8.96 -5.27 27.93
CA GLY A 269 8.60 -6.28 28.90
C GLY A 269 7.11 -6.36 29.19
N ILE A 270 6.79 -7.04 30.30
CA ILE A 270 5.42 -7.32 30.72
C ILE A 270 4.99 -6.22 31.69
N GLN A 271 3.81 -5.66 31.44
CA GLN A 271 3.12 -4.72 32.31
C GLN A 271 1.77 -5.30 32.74
N GLN A 272 1.20 -4.73 33.80
CA GLN A 272 -0.15 -5.07 34.23
C GLN A 272 -1.16 -4.15 33.55
N GLY A 273 -1.94 -4.72 32.65
CA GLY A 273 -3.12 -4.08 32.07
C GLY A 273 -4.40 -4.43 32.83
N TYR A 274 -5.53 -3.85 32.42
CA TYR A 274 -6.82 -4.08 33.06
C TYR A 274 -7.97 -4.11 32.05
N ARG A 275 -8.84 -5.11 32.20
CA ARG A 275 -10.08 -5.22 31.43
C ARG A 275 -11.23 -5.62 32.33
N ASP A 276 -12.36 -4.95 32.19
CA ASP A 276 -13.59 -5.22 32.94
C ASP A 276 -13.37 -5.25 34.47
N GLY A 277 -12.44 -4.42 34.95
CA GLY A 277 -12.04 -4.35 36.36
C GLY A 277 -11.04 -5.41 36.83
N ASN A 278 -10.63 -6.33 35.96
CA ASN A 278 -9.71 -7.41 36.29
C ASN A 278 -8.30 -7.13 35.76
N PRO A 279 -7.25 -7.44 36.53
CA PRO A 279 -5.87 -7.32 36.06
C PRO A 279 -5.55 -8.38 35.00
N VAL A 280 -4.82 -7.98 33.97
CA VAL A 280 -4.41 -8.80 32.82
C VAL A 280 -2.91 -8.57 32.55
N ALA A 281 -2.13 -9.62 32.34
CA ALA A 281 -0.74 -9.47 31.95
C ALA A 281 -0.66 -9.10 30.46
N ILE A 282 0.04 -8.02 30.12
CA ILE A 282 0.23 -7.56 28.75
C ILE A 282 1.70 -7.30 28.47
N ARG A 283 2.14 -7.52 27.23
CA ARG A 283 3.46 -7.05 26.80
C ARG A 283 3.33 -5.67 26.18
N ILE A 284 4.20 -4.75 26.58
CA ILE A 284 4.22 -3.38 26.05
C ILE A 284 5.38 -3.21 25.08
N CYS A 285 5.09 -2.50 23.99
CA CYS A 285 6.01 -2.20 22.90
C CYS A 285 6.06 -0.70 22.65
N ALA A 286 7.27 -0.15 22.51
CA ALA A 286 7.49 1.24 22.14
C ALA A 286 7.49 1.41 20.62
N LEU A 287 6.69 2.35 20.11
CA LEU A 287 6.64 2.72 18.69
C LEU A 287 7.82 3.63 18.35
N ARG A 288 8.97 3.04 17.98
CA ARG A 288 10.20 3.79 17.72
C ARG A 288 10.00 4.88 16.66
N GLY A 289 10.37 6.10 17.04
CA GLY A 289 10.25 7.27 16.18
C GLY A 289 8.85 7.88 16.14
N PHE A 290 7.90 7.44 16.96
CA PHE A 290 6.63 8.12 17.18
C PHE A 290 6.61 8.72 18.58
N ALA A 291 6.67 10.04 18.68
CA ALA A 291 6.80 10.75 19.96
C ALA A 291 5.53 10.61 20.80
N SER A 292 5.70 10.63 22.13
CA SER A 292 4.62 10.61 23.10
C SER A 292 4.95 11.49 24.29
N THR A 293 3.96 12.27 24.72
CA THR A 293 4.01 13.07 25.95
C THR A 293 3.31 12.40 27.13
N SER A 294 2.90 11.13 26.98
CA SER A 294 2.30 10.37 28.08
C SER A 294 3.28 10.26 29.24
N GLU A 295 2.76 10.27 30.47
CA GLU A 295 3.59 10.15 31.66
C GLU A 295 4.38 8.83 31.68
N GLU A 296 3.76 7.74 31.22
CA GLU A 296 4.41 6.43 31.04
C GLU A 296 5.57 6.45 30.05
N SER A 297 5.54 7.37 29.09
CA SER A 297 6.58 7.52 28.07
C SER A 297 7.74 8.41 28.54
N ARG A 298 7.52 9.25 29.56
CA ARG A 298 8.41 10.36 29.93
C ARG A 298 9.42 9.96 31.02
N PRO A 299 10.73 9.95 30.74
CA PRO A 299 11.74 9.70 31.76
C PRO A 299 11.61 10.66 32.95
N GLY A 300 11.65 10.11 34.16
CA GLY A 300 11.49 10.86 35.40
C GLY A 300 10.05 11.06 35.87
N SER A 301 9.04 10.64 35.09
CA SER A 301 7.67 10.51 35.59
C SER A 301 7.59 9.40 36.64
N GLN A 302 6.70 9.55 37.62
CA GLN A 302 6.39 8.50 38.60
C GLN A 302 5.73 7.26 37.96
N TYR A 303 5.21 7.39 36.73
CA TYR A 303 4.57 6.31 35.97
C TYR A 303 5.45 5.75 34.86
N TYR A 304 6.70 6.23 34.75
CA TYR A 304 7.59 5.92 33.64
C TYR A 304 7.80 4.42 33.47
N VAL A 305 7.60 3.93 32.24
CA VAL A 305 7.98 2.59 31.82
C VAL A 305 9.43 2.62 31.35
N GLU A 306 10.29 1.84 32.01
CA GLU A 306 11.72 1.80 31.69
C GLU A 306 11.95 1.47 30.21
N GLY A 307 12.78 2.28 29.54
CA GLY A 307 13.09 2.13 28.11
C GLY A 307 12.10 2.80 27.16
N ALA A 308 10.99 3.38 27.65
CA ALA A 308 10.00 4.03 26.78
C ALA A 308 10.54 5.25 26.03
N ASN A 309 11.49 5.97 26.63
CA ASN A 309 12.30 7.02 25.99
C ASN A 309 11.52 8.07 25.17
N GLY A 310 10.32 8.44 25.63
CA GLY A 310 9.44 9.42 24.97
C GLY A 310 8.70 8.88 23.73
N HIS A 311 8.64 7.57 23.54
CA HIS A 311 7.89 6.93 22.46
C HIS A 311 6.51 6.48 22.91
N ALA A 312 5.54 6.49 21.98
CA ALA A 312 4.21 5.97 22.27
C ALA A 312 4.26 4.47 22.59
N LEU A 313 3.48 4.06 23.59
CA LEU A 313 3.48 2.72 24.13
C LEU A 313 2.18 2.01 23.81
N VAL A 314 2.28 0.79 23.27
CA VAL A 314 1.12 -0.01 22.88
C VAL A 314 1.29 -1.47 23.30
N ASN A 315 0.18 -2.20 23.39
CA ASN A 315 0.18 -3.64 23.59
C ASN A 315 0.85 -4.35 22.40
N ALA A 316 1.58 -5.43 22.66
CA ALA A 316 2.13 -6.31 21.64
C ALA A 316 1.08 -6.77 20.61
N ALA A 317 -0.14 -7.13 21.06
CA ALA A 317 -1.23 -7.53 20.19
C ALA A 317 -1.69 -6.42 19.22
N ALA A 318 -1.46 -5.14 19.58
CA ALA A 318 -1.80 -3.98 18.75
C ALA A 318 -0.56 -3.32 18.10
N SER A 319 0.64 -3.84 18.36
CA SER A 319 1.90 -3.17 18.02
C SER A 319 2.12 -3.03 16.53
N THR A 320 1.80 -4.06 15.74
CA THR A 320 1.84 -3.99 14.27
C THR A 320 0.85 -2.96 13.73
N ALA A 321 -0.41 -2.99 14.18
CA ALA A 321 -1.45 -2.08 13.71
C ALA A 321 -1.08 -0.61 13.93
N PHE A 322 -0.65 -0.26 15.15
CA PHE A 322 -0.24 1.11 15.46
C PHE A 322 1.10 1.49 14.82
N TYR A 323 2.04 0.56 14.66
CA TYR A 323 3.27 0.82 13.92
C TYR A 323 2.97 1.19 12.47
N GLU A 324 2.17 0.40 11.77
CA GLU A 324 1.80 0.66 10.38
C GLU A 324 1.01 1.97 10.24
N LEU A 325 0.03 2.21 11.12
CA LEU A 325 -0.75 3.46 11.14
C LEU A 325 0.15 4.68 11.30
N THR A 326 1.02 4.67 12.32
CA THR A 326 1.88 5.82 12.64
C THR A 326 2.94 6.04 11.57
N LYS A 327 3.48 4.99 10.96
CA LYS A 327 4.41 5.11 9.82
C LYS A 327 3.73 5.67 8.58
N ALA A 328 2.54 5.17 8.22
CA ALA A 328 1.78 5.70 7.11
C ALA A 328 1.40 7.18 7.33
N ALA A 329 1.04 7.56 8.55
CA ALA A 329 0.75 8.94 8.90
C ALA A 329 1.98 9.84 8.74
N GLN A 330 3.13 9.43 9.31
CA GLN A 330 4.39 10.18 9.21
C GLN A 330 4.84 10.35 7.76
N GLN A 331 4.67 9.32 6.93
CA GLN A 331 4.98 9.38 5.49
C GLN A 331 4.08 10.36 4.73
N ALA A 332 2.82 10.48 5.13
CA ALA A 332 1.87 11.46 4.61
C ALA A 332 2.09 12.88 5.19
N GLY A 333 3.12 13.09 6.02
CA GLY A 333 3.35 14.37 6.70
C GLY A 333 2.29 14.69 7.76
N ARG A 334 1.68 13.67 8.36
CA ARG A 334 0.62 13.76 9.38
C ARG A 334 1.12 13.35 10.76
N LEU A 335 0.37 13.73 11.79
CA LEU A 335 0.60 13.37 13.20
C LEU A 335 1.99 13.76 13.72
N SER A 336 2.51 14.89 13.25
CA SER A 336 3.86 15.38 13.57
C SER A 336 4.10 15.62 15.07
N ARG A 337 3.03 15.89 15.84
CA ARG A 337 3.08 16.08 17.30
C ARG A 337 3.03 14.78 18.09
N GLY A 338 2.75 13.65 17.46
CA GLY A 338 2.72 12.35 18.12
C GLY A 338 1.49 12.12 19.01
N ALA A 339 1.68 11.29 20.03
CA ALA A 339 0.65 10.90 21.00
C ALA A 339 0.65 11.82 22.22
N ALA A 340 -0.53 12.26 22.63
CA ALA A 340 -0.77 12.87 23.92
C ALA A 340 -0.82 11.79 25.02
N SER A 341 -1.60 10.73 24.79
CA SER A 341 -1.80 9.59 25.69
C SER A 341 -1.63 8.28 24.91
N SER A 342 -1.10 7.22 25.52
CA SER A 342 -0.96 5.89 24.91
C SER A 342 -1.24 4.79 25.95
N PHE A 343 -0.31 3.91 26.28
CA PHE A 343 -0.46 3.02 27.44
C PHE A 343 -0.54 3.84 28.75
N ARG A 344 -1.44 3.45 29.65
CA ARG A 344 -1.62 4.07 30.97
C ARG A 344 -1.57 3.02 32.08
N THR A 345 -0.74 3.23 33.09
CA THR A 345 -0.71 2.35 34.27
C THR A 345 -2.00 2.48 35.09
N MET A 346 -2.30 1.48 35.93
CA MET A 346 -3.43 1.58 36.87
C MET A 346 -3.27 2.72 37.87
N ALA A 347 -2.06 2.94 38.36
CA ALA A 347 -1.78 4.02 39.31
C ALA A 347 -2.12 5.38 38.69
N HIS A 348 -1.66 5.63 37.45
CA HIS A 348 -2.00 6.86 36.74
C HIS A 348 -3.49 6.96 36.40
N GLN A 349 -4.14 5.86 36.00
CA GLN A 349 -5.58 5.87 35.75
C GLN A 349 -6.40 6.18 37.02
N GLN A 350 -5.94 5.70 38.19
CA GLN A 350 -6.55 5.99 39.48
C GLN A 350 -6.39 7.47 39.85
N GLU A 351 -5.19 8.04 39.68
CA GLU A 351 -4.96 9.47 39.93
C GLU A 351 -5.89 10.34 39.06
N LEU A 352 -5.96 10.09 37.75
CA LEU A 352 -6.85 10.83 36.85
C LEU A 352 -8.33 10.72 37.25
N TRP A 353 -8.74 9.56 37.76
CA TRP A 353 -10.11 9.33 38.23
C TRP A 353 -10.39 10.04 39.55
N ASP A 354 -9.44 10.05 40.47
CA ASP A 354 -9.57 10.73 41.76
C ASP A 354 -9.66 12.26 41.56
N ASP A 355 -8.91 12.79 40.59
CA ASP A 355 -8.96 14.20 40.18
C ASP A 355 -10.26 14.54 39.44
N ASN A 356 -10.80 13.61 38.64
CA ASN A 356 -12.03 13.81 37.89
C ASN A 356 -12.87 12.52 37.80
N PRO A 357 -13.74 12.24 38.80
CA PRO A 357 -14.50 10.99 38.89
C PRO A 357 -15.72 10.96 37.94
N ASN A 358 -15.69 11.75 36.87
CA ASN A 358 -16.76 11.79 35.88
C ASN A 358 -16.43 10.84 34.71
N PRO A 359 -17.21 9.76 34.52
CA PRO A 359 -16.96 8.77 33.47
C PRO A 359 -17.10 9.32 32.04
N LYS A 360 -17.59 10.56 31.87
CA LYS A 360 -17.58 11.26 30.59
C LYS A 360 -16.18 11.70 30.16
N PHE A 361 -15.29 12.00 31.12
CA PHE A 361 -13.98 12.60 30.86
C PHE A 361 -12.84 11.64 31.17
N VAL A 362 -13.03 10.75 32.15
CA VAL A 362 -12.01 9.79 32.56
C VAL A 362 -12.68 8.43 32.73
N ALA A 363 -12.20 7.42 32.01
CA ALA A 363 -12.69 6.06 32.18
C ALA A 363 -12.43 5.58 33.62
N ARG A 364 -13.41 4.87 34.20
CA ARG A 364 -13.27 4.28 35.52
C ARG A 364 -12.03 3.37 35.56
N PRO A 365 -11.21 3.40 36.63
CA PRO A 365 -10.06 2.52 36.75
C PRO A 365 -10.43 1.05 36.55
N GLY A 366 -9.72 0.40 35.64
CA GLY A 366 -9.95 -0.99 35.25
C GLY A 366 -10.77 -1.18 33.96
N TYR A 367 -11.25 -0.09 33.35
CA TYR A 367 -12.14 -0.14 32.17
C TYR A 367 -11.60 0.68 30.98
N SER A 368 -10.41 1.27 31.09
CA SER A 368 -9.82 2.11 30.04
C SER A 368 -9.03 1.30 29.02
N ASN A 369 -9.25 1.55 27.72
CA ASN A 369 -8.43 0.93 26.67
C ASN A 369 -6.96 1.37 26.74
N HIS A 370 -6.65 2.53 27.33
CA HIS A 370 -5.26 2.93 27.59
C HIS A 370 -4.58 1.99 28.59
N GLN A 371 -5.32 1.45 29.57
CA GLN A 371 -4.77 0.46 30.50
C GLN A 371 -4.47 -0.88 29.84
N MET A 372 -5.03 -1.15 28.67
CA MET A 372 -4.68 -2.31 27.87
C MET A 372 -3.63 -2.02 26.80
N GLY A 373 -3.18 -0.76 26.64
CA GLY A 373 -2.30 -0.35 25.55
C GLY A 373 -2.95 -0.45 24.16
N LEU A 374 -4.28 -0.34 24.09
CA LEU A 374 -5.08 -0.55 22.87
C LEU A 374 -5.59 0.75 22.25
N ALA A 375 -5.26 1.89 22.86
CA ALA A 375 -5.68 3.21 22.44
C ALA A 375 -4.49 4.17 22.40
N ILE A 376 -4.54 5.11 21.45
CA ILE A 376 -3.69 6.28 21.41
C ILE A 376 -4.58 7.51 21.28
N ASP A 377 -4.30 8.51 22.12
CA ASP A 377 -4.80 9.87 21.93
C ASP A 377 -3.79 10.63 21.10
N PHE A 378 -4.15 10.96 19.87
CA PHE A 378 -3.29 11.72 18.98
C PHE A 378 -3.48 13.22 19.18
N TYR A 379 -2.36 13.97 19.14
CA TYR A 379 -2.47 15.39 18.87
C TYR A 379 -2.93 15.61 17.43
N ILE A 380 -4.14 16.15 17.26
CA ILE A 380 -4.67 16.54 15.96
C ILE A 380 -4.26 17.97 15.65
N ASN A 381 -3.27 18.14 14.76
CA ASN A 381 -2.74 19.46 14.39
C ASN A 381 -2.47 20.34 15.63
N ASN A 382 -3.11 21.50 15.76
CA ASN A 382 -2.93 22.42 16.89
C ASN A 382 -3.99 22.29 17.99
N LEU A 383 -4.90 21.30 17.91
CA LEU A 383 -5.92 21.08 18.91
C LEU A 383 -5.33 20.50 20.20
N SER A 384 -6.02 20.80 21.31
CA SER A 384 -5.86 20.09 22.58
C SER A 384 -6.72 18.82 22.57
N VAL A 385 -6.42 17.91 23.48
CA VAL A 385 -7.17 16.67 23.70
C VAL A 385 -8.36 17.02 24.61
N ASP A 386 -9.37 17.67 24.03
CA ASP A 386 -10.49 18.26 24.78
C ASP A 386 -11.81 18.15 24.00
N SER A 387 -12.84 17.62 24.65
CA SER A 387 -14.17 17.43 24.06
C SER A 387 -14.86 18.75 23.72
N ASP A 388 -14.48 19.85 24.35
CA ASP A 388 -15.04 21.17 24.04
C ASP A 388 -14.59 21.68 22.67
N GLN A 389 -13.57 21.06 22.06
CA GLN A 389 -13.11 21.35 20.70
C GLN A 389 -13.71 20.44 19.63
N CYS A 390 -14.66 19.57 19.99
CA CYS A 390 -15.36 18.71 19.03
C CYS A 390 -16.16 19.52 18.01
N ILE A 391 -15.95 19.24 16.73
CA ILE A 391 -16.89 19.58 15.65
C ILE A 391 -17.90 18.44 15.56
N THR A 392 -19.15 18.67 15.96
CA THR A 392 -20.15 17.60 15.97
C THR A 392 -20.74 17.39 14.58
N VAL A 393 -20.49 16.22 13.98
CA VAL A 393 -21.03 15.82 12.68
C VAL A 393 -21.83 14.54 12.84
N SER A 394 -23.13 14.59 12.55
CA SER A 394 -24.04 13.45 12.70
C SER A 394 -23.99 12.79 14.10
N GLY A 395 -23.84 13.61 15.14
CA GLY A 395 -23.76 13.15 16.53
C GLY A 395 -22.41 12.53 16.94
N ARG A 396 -21.39 12.59 16.08
CA ARG A 396 -20.01 12.18 16.39
C ARG A 396 -19.15 13.39 16.70
N CYS A 397 -18.26 13.26 17.67
CA CYS A 397 -17.17 14.21 17.86
C CYS A 397 -16.13 14.03 16.73
N THR A 398 -15.85 15.09 15.99
CA THR A 398 -14.87 15.10 14.90
C THR A 398 -13.93 16.29 15.03
N ALA A 399 -12.88 16.29 14.22
CA ALA A 399 -12.09 17.47 13.91
C ALA A 399 -12.04 17.63 12.39
N GLN A 400 -13.23 17.73 11.76
CA GLN A 400 -13.35 18.05 10.34
C GLN A 400 -12.59 19.34 10.02
N ASP A 401 -11.99 19.44 8.82
CA ASP A 401 -11.08 20.52 8.40
C ASP A 401 -9.68 20.49 9.05
N TYR A 402 -9.41 19.55 9.96
CA TYR A 402 -8.07 19.30 10.47
C TYR A 402 -7.41 18.12 9.74
N PRO A 403 -6.33 18.37 8.97
CA PRO A 403 -5.79 17.35 8.07
C PRO A 403 -5.28 16.07 8.74
N ASP A 404 -4.87 16.14 10.01
CA ASP A 404 -4.46 14.96 10.78
C ASP A 404 -5.67 14.05 11.08
N TRP A 405 -6.80 14.64 11.46
CA TRP A 405 -8.03 13.90 11.75
C TRP A 405 -8.65 13.34 10.47
N GLU A 406 -8.70 14.12 9.39
CA GLU A 406 -9.23 13.65 8.10
C GLU A 406 -8.43 12.47 7.54
N TRP A 407 -7.11 12.52 7.72
CA TRP A 407 -6.24 11.41 7.35
C TRP A 407 -6.52 10.18 8.20
N LEU A 408 -6.61 10.31 9.52
CA LEU A 408 -6.95 9.20 10.41
C LEU A 408 -8.33 8.63 10.07
N ASN A 409 -9.35 9.46 9.87
CA ASN A 409 -10.71 9.05 9.52
C ASN A 409 -10.77 8.29 8.20
N SER A 410 -9.91 8.63 7.23
CA SER A 410 -9.87 7.97 5.93
C SER A 410 -8.99 6.71 5.88
N ASN A 411 -8.10 6.52 6.86
CA ASN A 411 -7.05 5.49 6.78
C ASN A 411 -6.97 4.56 7.99
N ALA A 412 -7.33 4.98 9.19
CA ALA A 412 -7.11 4.20 10.42
C ALA A 412 -7.79 2.83 10.40
N SER A 413 -8.98 2.74 9.80
CA SER A 413 -9.73 1.49 9.67
C SER A 413 -9.01 0.44 8.83
N LYS A 414 -8.14 0.86 7.89
CA LYS A 414 -7.29 -0.03 7.08
C LYS A 414 -6.28 -0.79 7.95
N PHE A 415 -5.96 -0.26 9.13
CA PHE A 415 -5.06 -0.85 10.11
C PHE A 415 -5.81 -1.48 11.30
N GLY A 416 -7.15 -1.63 11.20
CA GLY A 416 -7.97 -2.14 12.30
C GLY A 416 -8.15 -1.16 13.46
N ILE A 417 -7.82 0.13 13.26
CA ILE A 417 -7.96 1.18 14.27
C ILE A 417 -9.22 2.01 13.99
N GLN A 418 -9.98 2.30 15.03
CA GLN A 418 -11.26 2.97 14.96
C GLN A 418 -11.31 4.15 15.92
N GLN A 419 -11.95 5.22 15.50
CA GLN A 419 -12.18 6.39 16.32
C GLN A 419 -13.26 6.11 17.37
N TYR A 420 -13.02 6.51 18.63
CA TYR A 420 -14.09 6.60 19.61
C TYR A 420 -15.06 7.72 19.24
N VAL A 421 -16.37 7.44 19.34
CA VAL A 421 -17.41 8.31 18.79
C VAL A 421 -17.51 9.68 19.49
N ASN A 422 -17.09 9.76 20.74
CA ASN A 422 -17.20 10.97 21.56
C ASN A 422 -15.91 11.81 21.59
N GLU A 423 -14.82 11.32 21.00
CA GLU A 423 -13.50 11.94 21.11
C GLU A 423 -12.79 11.95 19.75
N PHE A 424 -12.44 13.13 19.25
CA PHE A 424 -11.81 13.25 17.93
C PHE A 424 -10.36 12.76 17.92
N TRP A 425 -9.70 12.82 19.08
CA TRP A 425 -8.30 12.45 19.25
C TRP A 425 -8.09 10.98 19.60
N HIS A 426 -9.12 10.26 20.07
CA HIS A 426 -8.99 8.92 20.63
C HIS A 426 -9.24 7.84 19.59
N TRP A 427 -8.23 7.01 19.36
CA TRP A 427 -8.25 5.95 18.36
C TRP A 427 -7.79 4.63 18.98
N SER A 428 -8.63 3.61 18.88
CA SER A 428 -8.41 2.32 19.53
C SER A 428 -8.74 1.16 18.60
N THR A 429 -8.31 -0.05 18.96
CA THR A 429 -8.57 -1.26 18.16
C THR A 429 -10.05 -1.66 18.12
N ASN A 430 -10.90 -1.06 18.97
CA ASN A 430 -12.32 -1.39 19.10
C ASN A 430 -13.26 -0.17 19.07
N GLY A 431 -12.73 1.04 18.84
CA GLY A 431 -13.52 2.27 18.75
C GLY A 431 -14.19 2.68 20.06
N ARG A 432 -13.63 2.26 21.20
CA ARG A 432 -14.07 2.62 22.55
C ARG A 432 -12.97 3.34 23.32
#